data_AF-A0A1Q7BVU4-F1
#
_entry.id   AF-A0A1Q7BVU4-F1
#
_cell.length_a   1.000
_cell.length_b   1.000
_cell.length_c   1.000
_cell.angle_alpha   90.00
_cell.angle_beta   90.00
_cell.angle_gamma   90.00
#
_symmetry.space_group_name_H-M   'P 1'
#
loop_
_entity.id
_entity.type
_entity.pdbx_description
1 polymer ?
#
loop_
_entity_poly.entity_id
_entity_poly.type
_entity_poly.pdbx_seq_one_letter_code
_entity_poly.pdbx_strand_id
1 'polypeptide(L)'
;MKRLFFATTAFVVLAAASAGAADMSVSPVYAPPPVPVYSWTGIYFGGNVGYSWGQSKSDRTGSLVGLGVNVRESQEMDGVIGGVQTGYNYQFGNWVFGLETDIQASGQKGQHSRRRNRCDGKHQ
;
A
#
# COMPACT_ATOMS: atom_id res chain seq x y z
N MET A 1 -19.40 -6.80 26.81
CA MET A 1 -19.02 -8.04 26.11
C MET A 1 -18.21 -7.67 24.88
N LYS A 2 -17.13 -8.42 24.63
CA LYS A 2 -16.00 -8.19 23.69
C LYS A 2 -16.44 -7.75 22.27
N ARG A 3 -15.61 -7.00 21.53
CA ARG A 3 -14.66 -7.48 20.49
C ARG A 3 -14.16 -6.26 19.68
N LEU A 4 -13.00 -6.17 19.04
CA LEU A 4 -11.77 -6.96 18.88
C LEU A 4 -10.78 -5.98 18.20
N PHE A 5 -9.54 -5.91 18.68
CA PHE A 5 -8.45 -5.17 18.05
C PHE A 5 -8.06 -5.86 16.73
N PHE A 6 -7.95 -5.12 15.63
CA PHE A 6 -7.30 -5.62 14.41
C PHE A 6 -5.84 -5.19 14.41
N ALA A 7 -5.02 -6.04 15.01
CA ALA A 7 -3.58 -6.09 14.77
C ALA A 7 -3.32 -7.12 13.66
N THR A 8 -2.78 -6.68 12.53
CA THR A 8 -2.17 -7.58 11.54
C THR A 8 -0.87 -6.96 11.06
N THR A 9 0.20 -7.30 11.77
CA THR A 9 1.59 -7.14 11.36
C THR A 9 1.88 -8.07 10.18
N ALA A 10 2.20 -7.51 9.02
CA ALA A 10 2.71 -8.30 7.90
C ALA A 10 4.22 -8.52 8.08
N PHE A 11 4.62 -9.72 8.52
CA PHE A 11 6.00 -10.18 8.52
C PHE A 11 6.32 -10.73 7.12
N VAL A 12 7.15 -10.04 6.35
CA VAL A 12 7.72 -10.60 5.10
C VAL A 12 9.05 -11.24 5.44
N VAL A 13 9.06 -12.58 5.51
CA VAL A 13 10.29 -13.38 5.59
C VAL A 13 10.81 -13.57 4.16
N LEU A 14 11.87 -12.85 3.78
CA LEU A 14 12.60 -13.17 2.56
C LEU A 14 13.72 -14.16 2.91
N ALA A 15 13.56 -15.39 2.46
CA ALA A 15 14.52 -16.47 2.62
C ALA A 15 15.87 -16.07 1.99
N ALA A 16 16.95 -16.26 2.75
CA ALA A 16 18.32 -16.08 2.30
C ALA A 16 18.60 -17.04 1.13
N ALA A 17 18.65 -16.52 -0.09
CA ALA A 17 19.24 -17.23 -1.21
C ALA A 17 20.77 -17.21 -1.02
N SER A 18 21.34 -18.31 -0.56
CA SER A 18 22.78 -18.54 -0.55
C SER A 18 23.30 -18.54 -1.98
N ALA A 19 23.99 -17.47 -2.39
CA ALA A 19 24.74 -17.45 -3.64
C ALA A 19 25.97 -18.36 -3.48
N GLY A 20 25.92 -19.57 -4.04
CA GLY A 20 27.06 -20.48 -4.11
C GLY A 20 28.05 -20.00 -5.17
N ALA A 21 29.27 -19.68 -4.76
CA ALA A 21 30.37 -19.32 -5.65
C ALA A 21 30.71 -20.50 -6.59
N ALA A 22 30.77 -20.23 -7.90
CA ALA A 22 31.28 -21.15 -8.90
C ALA A 22 32.82 -21.24 -8.77
N ASP A 23 33.31 -22.45 -8.56
CA ASP A 23 34.72 -22.83 -8.55
C ASP A 23 35.36 -22.46 -9.89
N MET A 24 36.39 -21.59 -9.87
CA MET A 24 37.22 -21.28 -11.02
C MET A 24 38.69 -21.27 -10.58
N SER A 25 39.51 -22.01 -11.32
CA SER A 25 40.92 -22.32 -11.05
C SER A 25 41.81 -21.11 -10.78
N VAL A 26 42.68 -21.22 -9.77
CA VAL A 26 43.59 -20.17 -9.27
C VAL A 26 44.63 -19.76 -10.33
N SER A 27 44.61 -18.47 -10.68
CA SER A 27 45.64 -17.76 -11.44
C SER A 27 46.41 -16.80 -10.50
N PRO A 28 47.59 -16.26 -10.88
CA PRO A 28 48.56 -15.73 -9.93
C PRO A 28 48.01 -14.59 -9.05
N VAL A 29 48.33 -14.67 -7.75
CA VAL A 29 47.80 -13.81 -6.68
C VAL A 29 48.28 -12.37 -6.87
N TYR A 30 47.53 -11.61 -7.65
CA TYR A 30 47.34 -10.19 -7.37
C TYR A 30 46.67 -10.08 -6.01
N ALA A 31 47.19 -9.24 -5.11
CA ALA A 31 46.51 -8.93 -3.87
C ALA A 31 45.08 -8.49 -4.23
N PRO A 32 44.03 -9.19 -3.75
CA PRO A 32 42.68 -8.86 -4.13
C PRO A 32 42.41 -7.41 -3.72
N PRO A 33 41.78 -6.60 -4.60
CA PRO A 33 41.37 -5.26 -4.23
C PRO A 33 40.54 -5.32 -2.94
N PRO A 34 40.58 -4.28 -2.08
CA PRO A 34 39.80 -4.25 -0.85
C PRO A 34 38.35 -4.61 -1.16
N VAL A 35 37.83 -5.65 -0.49
CA VAL A 35 36.44 -6.03 -0.66
C VAL A 35 35.55 -4.85 -0.29
N PRO A 36 34.65 -4.39 -1.17
CA PRO A 36 33.74 -3.31 -0.83
C PRO A 36 32.85 -3.76 0.33
N VAL A 37 33.02 -3.13 1.49
CA VAL A 37 32.17 -3.36 2.65
C VAL A 37 30.89 -2.58 2.43
N TYR A 38 29.83 -3.28 2.02
CA TYR A 38 28.50 -2.70 1.90
C TYR A 38 27.91 -2.47 3.29
N SER A 39 27.48 -1.23 3.54
CA SER A 39 26.83 -0.82 4.78
C SER A 39 25.45 -0.26 4.47
N TRP A 40 24.46 -0.71 5.25
CA TRP A 40 23.10 -0.17 5.25
C TRP A 40 22.99 1.12 6.07
N THR A 41 24.06 1.56 6.72
CA THR A 41 24.05 2.78 7.53
C THR A 41 23.88 4.01 6.64
N GLY A 42 22.81 4.76 6.85
CA GLY A 42 22.54 5.96 6.08
C GLY A 42 21.08 6.40 6.11
N ILE A 43 20.84 7.58 5.55
CA ILE A 43 19.48 8.12 5.33
C ILE A 43 18.92 7.50 4.04
N TYR A 44 17.66 7.12 4.07
CA TYR A 44 16.89 6.76 2.89
C TYR A 44 15.59 7.56 2.84
N PHE A 45 15.07 7.75 1.63
CA PHE A 45 13.76 8.36 1.40
C PHE A 45 13.11 7.69 0.19
N GLY A 46 11.79 7.72 0.15
CA GLY A 46 10.98 7.08 -0.87
C GLY A 46 9.61 7.72 -0.98
N GLY A 47 8.89 7.37 -2.03
CA GLY A 47 7.53 7.81 -2.24
C GLY A 47 6.73 6.80 -3.03
N ASN A 48 5.42 6.83 -2.84
CA ASN A 48 4.46 6.00 -3.56
C ASN A 48 3.33 6.86 -4.12
N VAL A 49 2.78 6.43 -5.25
CA VAL A 49 1.60 7.02 -5.88
C VAL A 49 0.76 5.89 -6.45
N GLY A 50 -0.55 6.01 -6.32
CA GLY A 50 -1.51 5.04 -6.80
C GLY A 50 -2.83 5.70 -7.17
N TYR A 51 -3.68 4.94 -7.86
CA TYR A 51 -5.05 5.32 -8.16
C TYR A 51 -5.97 4.21 -7.70
N SER A 52 -7.04 4.56 -7.01
CA SER A 52 -8.02 3.64 -6.45
C SER A 52 -9.39 3.96 -7.02
N TRP A 53 -10.13 2.92 -7.38
CA TRP A 53 -11.52 3.00 -7.83
C TRP A 53 -12.35 1.92 -7.12
N GLY A 54 -13.62 2.22 -6.83
CA GLY A 54 -14.52 1.32 -6.12
C GLY A 54 -15.96 1.77 -6.14
N GLN A 55 -16.88 0.84 -5.84
CA GLN A 55 -18.30 1.13 -5.71
C GLN A 55 -18.72 0.88 -4.26
N SER A 56 -19.25 1.89 -3.59
CA SER A 56 -19.83 1.77 -2.26
C SER A 56 -21.34 1.60 -2.37
N LYS A 57 -21.86 0.47 -1.90
CA LYS A 57 -23.30 0.19 -1.83
C LYS A 57 -23.76 0.38 -0.39
N SER A 58 -24.69 1.32 -0.17
CA SER A 58 -25.34 1.52 1.13
C SER A 58 -26.82 1.21 1.00
N ASP A 59 -27.24 0.12 1.65
CA ASP A 59 -28.65 -0.15 1.91
C ASP A 59 -29.04 0.60 3.20
N ARG A 60 -29.91 1.61 3.10
CA ARG A 60 -30.47 2.30 4.26
C ARG A 60 -31.94 1.95 4.42
N THR A 61 -32.29 1.40 5.57
CA THR A 61 -33.69 1.18 5.95
C THR A 61 -34.14 2.32 6.85
N GLY A 62 -35.11 3.09 6.40
CA GLY A 62 -35.80 4.13 7.17
C GLY A 62 -37.25 3.74 7.45
N SER A 63 -37.92 4.49 8.32
CA SER A 63 -39.36 4.37 8.54
C SER A 63 -40.02 5.68 8.17
N LEU A 64 -40.96 5.65 7.24
CA LEU A 64 -41.84 6.77 6.93
C LEU A 64 -43.23 6.37 7.36
N VAL A 65 -43.81 7.10 8.32
CA VAL A 65 -45.15 6.84 8.90
C VAL A 65 -45.37 5.38 9.35
N GLY A 66 -44.36 4.75 9.96
CA GLY A 66 -44.45 3.39 10.50
C GLY A 66 -44.28 2.27 9.47
N LEU A 67 -44.13 2.60 8.18
CA LEU A 67 -43.81 1.66 7.13
C LEU A 67 -42.29 1.65 6.87
N GLY A 68 -41.69 0.46 6.83
CA GLY A 68 -40.29 0.30 6.49
C GLY A 68 -40.04 0.65 5.02
N VAL A 69 -39.16 1.60 4.76
CA VAL A 69 -38.72 2.01 3.42
C VAL A 69 -37.24 1.68 3.28
N ASN A 70 -36.90 0.93 2.22
CA ASN A 70 -35.50 0.62 1.89
C ASN A 70 -35.05 1.53 0.75
N VAL A 71 -33.99 2.30 0.98
CA VAL A 71 -33.34 3.13 -0.03
C VAL A 71 -31.97 2.53 -0.32
N ARG A 72 -31.74 2.21 -1.60
CA ARG A 72 -30.48 1.68 -2.11
C ARG A 72 -29.69 2.79 -2.78
N GLU A 73 -28.56 3.15 -2.17
CA GLU A 73 -27.65 4.16 -2.69
C GLU A 73 -26.35 3.48 -3.15
N SER A 74 -25.98 3.69 -4.41
CA SER A 74 -24.67 3.29 -4.95
C SER A 74 -23.85 4.54 -5.25
N GLN A 75 -22.69 4.68 -4.62
CA GLN A 75 -21.75 5.77 -4.86
C GLN A 75 -20.49 5.21 -5.51
N GLU A 76 -20.10 5.81 -6.63
CA GLU A 76 -18.81 5.53 -7.27
C GLU A 76 -17.76 6.36 -6.56
N MET A 77 -16.69 5.70 -6.12
CA MET A 77 -15.57 6.32 -5.41
C MET A 77 -14.32 6.09 -6.22
N ASP A 78 -13.68 7.18 -6.64
CA ASP A 78 -12.40 7.13 -7.30
C ASP A 78 -11.47 8.22 -6.77
N GLY A 79 -10.17 7.97 -6.82
CA GLY A 79 -9.19 9.00 -6.51
C GLY A 79 -7.76 8.50 -6.39
N VAL A 80 -6.86 9.49 -6.39
CA VAL A 80 -5.42 9.28 -6.29
C VAL A 80 -5.03 9.07 -4.82
N ILE A 81 -4.12 8.16 -4.58
CA ILE A 81 -3.44 7.95 -3.30
C ILE A 81 -1.95 8.18 -3.49
N GLY A 82 -1.27 8.61 -2.44
CA GLY A 82 0.18 8.72 -2.48
C GLY A 82 0.76 9.06 -1.13
N GLY A 83 2.06 8.85 -1.00
CA GLY A 83 2.77 9.08 0.23
C GLY A 83 4.27 9.22 0.03
N VAL A 84 4.93 9.67 1.07
CA VAL A 84 6.39 9.77 1.16
C VAL A 84 6.84 9.11 2.45
N GLN A 85 8.04 8.53 2.43
CA GLN A 85 8.67 7.95 3.60
C GLN A 85 10.14 8.36 3.64
N THR A 86 10.69 8.50 4.84
CA THR A 86 12.10 8.78 5.06
C THR A 86 12.55 8.08 6.32
N GLY A 87 13.81 7.67 6.37
CA GLY A 87 14.34 7.01 7.55
C GLY A 87 15.86 7.04 7.60
N TYR A 88 16.38 6.52 8.71
CA TYR A 88 17.80 6.35 8.94
C TYR A 88 18.05 4.95 9.45
N ASN A 89 18.99 4.25 8.81
CA ASN A 89 19.45 2.93 9.23
C ASN A 89 20.85 3.05 9.86
N TYR A 90 21.09 2.23 10.87
CA TYR A 90 22.37 2.07 11.56
C TYR A 90 22.70 0.59 11.66
N GLN A 91 23.79 0.18 10.99
CA GLN A 91 24.27 -1.19 10.98
C GLN A 91 25.40 -1.38 12.00
N PHE A 92 25.26 -2.40 12.86
CA PHE A 92 26.28 -2.88 13.78
C PHE A 92 26.56 -4.37 13.54
N GLY A 93 27.69 -4.67 12.90
CA GLY A 93 28.02 -6.02 12.45
C GLY A 93 26.99 -6.54 11.45
N ASN A 94 26.34 -7.65 11.80
CA ASN A 94 25.28 -8.29 11.00
C ASN A 94 23.87 -7.75 11.32
N TRP A 95 23.74 -6.82 12.27
CA TRP A 95 22.45 -6.25 12.69
C TRP A 95 22.24 -4.88 12.08
N VAL A 96 21.00 -4.57 11.68
CA VAL A 96 20.58 -3.25 11.19
C VAL A 96 19.40 -2.76 12.02
N PHE A 97 19.55 -1.59 12.62
CA PHE A 97 18.50 -0.87 13.33
C PHE A 97 18.06 0.31 12.47
N GLY A 98 16.76 0.60 12.43
CA GLY A 98 16.24 1.69 11.62
C GLY A 98 15.20 2.52 12.36
N LEU A 99 15.14 3.81 12.05
CA LEU A 99 14.04 4.70 12.41
C LEU A 99 13.40 5.20 11.10
N GLU A 100 12.09 5.04 10.96
CA GLU A 100 11.32 5.47 9.79
C GLU A 100 10.21 6.44 10.19
N THR A 101 9.94 7.40 9.32
CA THR A 101 8.76 8.26 9.35
C THR A 101 8.10 8.27 7.97
N ASP A 102 6.78 8.21 7.96
CA ASP A 102 5.99 8.21 6.73
C ASP A 102 4.80 9.18 6.82
N ILE A 103 4.38 9.67 5.66
CA ILE A 103 3.19 10.50 5.48
C ILE A 103 2.41 9.97 4.28
N GLN A 104 1.12 9.71 4.48
CA GLN A 104 0.22 9.23 3.42
C GLN A 104 -1.00 10.14 3.26
N ALA A 105 -1.40 10.37 2.01
CA ALA A 105 -2.54 11.18 1.64
C ALA A 105 -3.41 10.46 0.59
N SER A 106 -4.72 10.68 0.67
CA SER A 106 -5.69 10.13 -0.29
C SER A 106 -6.66 11.22 -0.75
N GLY A 107 -6.79 11.37 -2.06
CA GLY A 107 -7.74 12.28 -2.72
C GLY A 107 -8.97 11.56 -3.27
N GLN A 108 -9.54 10.61 -2.53
CA GLN A 108 -10.74 9.88 -2.95
C GLN A 108 -11.97 10.80 -2.93
N LYS A 109 -12.68 10.89 -4.05
CA LYS A 109 -13.91 11.66 -4.21
C LYS A 109 -15.06 10.70 -4.49
N GLY A 110 -16.15 10.83 -3.73
CA GLY A 110 -17.39 10.11 -4.01
C GLY A 110 -18.25 10.92 -4.97
N GLN A 111 -18.49 10.42 -6.18
CA GLN A 111 -19.51 10.99 -7.07
C GLN A 111 -20.84 10.27 -6.81
N HIS A 112 -21.81 11.04 -6.32
CA HIS A 112 -23.20 10.60 -6.24
C HIS A 112 -23.75 10.56 -7.67
N SER A 113 -23.64 9.41 -8.31
CA SER A 113 -24.28 9.14 -9.60
C SER A 113 -25.79 9.10 -9.37
N ARG A 114 -26.43 10.29 -9.32
CA ARG A 114 -27.85 10.41 -9.59
C ARG A 114 -28.03 10.02 -11.04
N ARG A 115 -28.31 8.74 -11.27
CA ARG A 115 -28.94 8.28 -12.50
C ARG A 115 -30.24 9.06 -12.66
N ARG A 116 -30.18 10.23 -13.29
CA ARG A 116 -31.34 10.77 -14.00
C ARG A 116 -31.60 9.74 -15.08
N ASN A 117 -32.65 8.96 -14.90
CA ASN A 117 -33.30 8.28 -16.02
C ASN A 117 -33.71 9.36 -17.02
N ARG A 118 -32.79 9.72 -17.93
CA ARG A 118 -33.14 10.37 -19.17
C ARG A 118 -33.80 9.26 -19.98
N CYS A 119 -35.12 9.18 -19.87
CA CYS A 119 -35.94 8.50 -20.85
C CYS A 119 -35.76 9.28 -22.16
N ASP A 120 -34.70 8.98 -22.90
CA ASP A 120 -34.61 9.34 -24.32
C ASP A 120 -35.38 8.27 -25.08
N GLY A 121 -36.70 8.39 -25.03
CA GLY A 121 -37.61 7.61 -25.85
C GLY A 121 -37.49 8.11 -27.28
N LYS A 122 -36.53 7.57 -28.03
CA LYS A 122 -36.70 7.43 -29.47
C LYS A 122 -37.88 6.49 -29.68
N HIS A 123 -38.98 6.98 -30.25
CA HIS A 123 -39.84 6.22 -31.17
C HIS A 123 -40.84 7.17 -31.85
N GLN A 124 -40.78 7.14 -33.20
CA GLN A 124 -41.64 7.75 -34.23
C GLN A 124 -41.53 9.26 -34.48
#